data_AF-K2AEK3-F1
#
_entry.id   AF-K2AEK3-F1
#
_cell.length_a   1.000
_cell.length_b   1.000
_cell.length_c   1.000
_cell.angle_alpha   90.00
_cell.angle_beta   90.00
_cell.angle_gamma   90.00
#
_symmetry.space_group_name_H-M   'P 1'
#
loop_
_entity.id
_entity.type
_entity.pdbx_description
1 polymer ?
#
loop_
_entity_poly.entity_id
_entity_poly.type
_entity_poly.pdbx_seq_one_letter_code
_entity_poly.pdbx_strand_id
1 'polypeptide(L)'
;MKGIWMVAAGLVLVILFALLRWQAQGQKSGYLYDMPDAAAEAGYCLAVVERVREITHGQGERKLEAFIDEQMQVWRGRVKGAASVGRAALARDAAAPGVNEGAHLHLAIQDCGLRALRFYGARFPSMQE
;
A
#
# COMPACT_ATOMS: atom_id res chain seq x y z
N MET A 1 25.81 16.74 42.58
CA MET A 1 26.43 16.71 41.23
C MET A 1 25.90 15.58 40.33
N LYS A 2 25.77 14.33 40.79
CA LYS A 2 25.25 13.19 39.97
C LYS A 2 23.84 13.37 39.38
N GLY A 3 22.91 14.02 40.10
CA GLY A 3 21.52 14.21 39.61
C GLY A 3 21.39 15.17 38.43
N ILE A 4 22.26 16.18 38.34
CA ILE A 4 22.24 17.17 37.24
C ILE A 4 22.64 16.50 35.91
N TRP A 5 23.60 15.57 35.95
CA TRP A 5 24.02 14.79 34.77
C TRP A 5 22.94 13.83 34.28
N MET A 6 22.14 13.24 35.19
CA MET A 6 21.02 12.37 34.80
C MET A 6 19.88 13.16 34.15
N VAL A 7 19.57 14.36 34.66
CA VAL A 7 18.55 15.24 34.06
C VAL A 7 19.02 15.75 32.70
N ALA A 8 20.29 16.14 32.56
CA ALA A 8 20.87 16.55 31.29
C ALA A 8 20.85 15.41 30.26
N ALA A 9 21.23 14.18 30.66
CA ALA A 9 21.18 13.01 29.79
C ALA A 9 19.74 12.65 29.37
N GLY A 10 18.77 12.75 30.28
CA GLY A 10 17.35 12.54 29.99
C GLY A 10 16.81 13.57 28.98
N LEU A 11 17.15 14.85 29.15
CA LEU A 11 16.77 15.91 28.22
C LEU A 11 17.36 15.71 26.82
N VAL A 12 18.63 15.31 26.73
CA VAL A 12 19.29 15.01 25.45
C VAL A 12 18.58 13.86 24.72
N LEU A 13 18.21 12.80 25.44
CA LEU A 13 17.44 11.68 24.87
C LEU A 13 16.06 12.10 24.36
N VAL A 14 15.33 12.92 25.13
CA VAL A 14 14.00 13.42 24.72
C VAL A 14 14.10 14.30 23.47
N ILE A 15 15.11 15.17 23.41
CA ILE A 15 15.36 16.03 22.24
C ILE A 15 15.72 15.18 21.01
N LEU A 16 16.60 14.19 21.16
CA LEU A 16 16.93 13.24 20.08
C LEU A 16 15.69 12.50 19.58
N PHE A 17 14.84 12.01 20.49
CA PHE A 17 13.62 11.29 20.12
C PHE A 17 12.63 12.18 19.37
N ALA A 18 12.48 13.43 19.81
CA ALA A 18 11.64 14.42 19.14
C ALA A 18 12.17 14.77 17.72
N LEU A 19 13.49 14.94 17.58
CA LEU A 19 14.12 15.21 16.29
C LEU A 19 13.97 14.03 15.31
N LEU A 20 14.17 12.79 15.80
CA LEU A 20 13.95 11.58 15.00
C LEU A 20 12.48 11.46 14.55
N ARG A 21 11.53 11.76 15.43
CA ARG A 21 10.10 11.76 15.10
C ARG A 21 9.74 12.84 14.10
N TRP A 22 10.36 14.01 14.17
CA TRP A 22 10.16 15.10 13.22
C TRP A 22 10.75 14.77 11.83
N GLN A 23 11.96 14.22 11.77
CA GLN A 23 12.56 13.77 10.50
C GLN A 23 11.79 12.60 9.85
N ALA A 24 11.19 11.73 10.65
CA ALA A 24 10.35 10.65 10.14
C ALA A 24 9.04 11.13 9.48
N GLN A 25 8.57 12.36 9.73
CA GLN A 25 7.34 12.87 9.12
C GLN A 25 7.45 13.09 7.59
N GLY A 26 8.66 13.11 7.03
CA GLY A 26 8.89 13.28 5.59
C GLY A 26 9.32 12.00 4.85
N GLN A 27 9.49 10.89 5.56
CA GLN A 27 9.95 9.65 4.94
C GLN A 27 8.76 8.93 4.32
N LYS A 28 8.64 9.04 2.99
CA LYS A 28 7.70 8.24 2.20
C LYS A 28 7.84 6.78 2.63
N SER A 29 6.71 6.17 2.95
CA SER A 29 6.71 4.76 3.30
C SER A 29 7.39 4.00 2.16
N GLY A 30 8.23 3.00 2.45
CA GLY A 30 8.78 2.15 1.38
C GLY A 30 7.72 1.35 0.62
N TYR A 31 6.44 1.52 0.97
CA TYR A 31 5.25 0.87 0.44
C TYR A 31 4.54 1.74 -0.61
N LEU A 32 3.83 1.09 -1.52
CA LEU A 32 3.07 1.73 -2.58
C LEU A 32 2.08 2.73 -2.01
N TYR A 33 1.89 3.85 -2.73
CA TYR A 33 0.93 4.91 -2.41
C TYR A 33 1.07 5.46 -0.99
N ASP A 34 2.30 5.50 -0.48
CA ASP A 34 2.62 6.00 0.87
C ASP A 34 1.87 5.26 2.01
N MET A 35 1.58 3.97 1.81
CA MET A 35 0.90 3.15 2.82
C MET A 35 1.76 2.90 4.08
N PRO A 36 1.20 3.00 5.29
CA PRO A 36 1.97 2.98 6.53
C PRO A 36 2.71 1.66 6.80
N ASP A 37 2.19 0.54 6.28
CA ASP A 37 2.76 -0.79 6.44
C ASP A 37 2.32 -1.76 5.32
N ALA A 38 2.88 -2.97 5.33
CA ALA A 38 2.59 -4.01 4.35
C ALA A 38 1.13 -4.49 4.36
N ALA A 39 0.43 -4.44 5.51
CA ALA A 39 -0.96 -4.87 5.61
C ALA A 39 -1.88 -3.82 4.97
N ALA A 40 -1.62 -2.54 5.20
CA ALA A 40 -2.30 -1.42 4.55
C ALA A 40 -2.01 -1.39 3.04
N GLU A 41 -0.77 -1.65 2.61
CA GLU A 41 -0.41 -1.81 1.19
C GLU A 41 -1.23 -2.94 0.54
N ALA A 42 -1.29 -4.11 1.18
CA ALA A 42 -2.11 -5.21 0.70
C ALA A 42 -3.60 -4.86 0.67
N GLY A 43 -4.09 -4.10 1.66
CA GLY A 43 -5.46 -3.60 1.68
C GLY A 43 -5.76 -2.66 0.52
N TYR A 44 -4.81 -1.77 0.17
CA TYR A 44 -4.93 -0.86 -0.96
C TYR A 44 -4.98 -1.65 -2.27
N CYS A 45 -4.04 -2.56 -2.48
CA CYS A 45 -4.00 -3.39 -3.67
C CYS A 45 -5.22 -4.31 -3.82
N LEU A 46 -5.74 -4.85 -2.70
CA LEU A 46 -7.01 -5.58 -2.74
C LEU A 46 -8.16 -4.67 -3.20
N ALA A 47 -8.26 -3.45 -2.64
CA ALA A 47 -9.29 -2.49 -3.03
C ALA A 47 -9.21 -2.10 -4.51
N VAL A 48 -7.99 -1.92 -5.05
CA VAL A 48 -7.76 -1.63 -6.47
C VAL A 48 -8.28 -2.78 -7.34
N VAL A 49 -7.90 -4.01 -7.03
CA VAL A 49 -8.28 -5.19 -7.82
C VAL A 49 -9.78 -5.43 -7.75
N GLU A 50 -10.39 -5.25 -6.57
CA GLU A 50 -11.85 -5.33 -6.39
C GLU A 50 -12.58 -4.25 -7.20
N ARG A 51 -12.05 -3.02 -7.23
CA ARG A 51 -12.63 -1.92 -8.00
C ARG A 51 -12.50 -2.12 -9.51
N VAL A 52 -11.37 -2.64 -9.98
CA VAL A 52 -11.20 -3.00 -11.39
C VAL A 52 -12.19 -4.08 -11.79
N ARG A 53 -12.34 -5.14 -10.99
CA ARG A 53 -13.31 -6.21 -11.24
C ARG A 53 -14.75 -5.73 -11.23
N GLU A 54 -15.07 -4.75 -10.37
CA GLU A 54 -16.38 -4.10 -10.35
C GLU A 54 -16.65 -3.36 -11.67
N ILE A 55 -15.66 -2.63 -12.19
CA ILE A 55 -15.79 -1.87 -13.45
C ILE A 55 -15.85 -2.79 -14.67
N THR A 56 -15.04 -3.85 -14.73
CA THR A 56 -15.01 -4.76 -15.88
C THR A 56 -16.18 -5.76 -15.87
N HIS A 57 -16.82 -5.98 -14.72
CA HIS A 57 -17.86 -7.00 -14.52
C HIS A 57 -17.45 -8.40 -15.00
N GLY A 58 -16.14 -8.72 -15.04
CA GLY A 58 -15.64 -9.98 -15.58
C GLY A 58 -15.74 -10.10 -17.11
N GLN A 59 -15.99 -9.00 -17.82
CA GLN A 59 -16.13 -8.98 -19.28
C GLN A 59 -14.81 -8.68 -20.02
N GLY A 60 -13.70 -8.59 -19.30
CA GLY A 60 -12.38 -8.41 -19.89
C GLY A 60 -11.88 -9.64 -20.65
N GLU A 61 -10.69 -9.50 -21.23
CA GLU A 61 -9.98 -10.62 -21.84
C GLU A 61 -9.74 -11.74 -20.79
N ARG A 62 -9.90 -13.01 -21.18
CA ARG A 62 -9.78 -14.15 -20.25
C ARG A 62 -8.49 -14.15 -19.42
N LYS A 63 -7.34 -13.79 -20.02
CA LYS A 63 -6.07 -13.72 -19.31
C LYS A 63 -6.05 -12.61 -18.27
N LEU A 64 -6.59 -11.45 -18.62
CA LEU A 64 -6.68 -10.31 -17.70
C LEU A 64 -7.59 -10.63 -16.51
N GLU A 65 -8.73 -11.26 -16.74
CA GLU A 65 -9.65 -11.65 -15.66
C GLU A 65 -9.03 -12.71 -14.75
N ALA A 66 -8.30 -13.69 -15.32
CA ALA A 66 -7.53 -14.65 -14.51
C ALA A 66 -6.45 -13.95 -13.67
N PHE A 67 -5.74 -12.97 -14.23
CA PHE A 67 -4.75 -12.17 -13.51
C PHE A 67 -5.37 -11.34 -12.38
N ILE A 68 -6.54 -10.75 -12.60
CA ILE A 68 -7.31 -10.03 -11.58
C ILE A 68 -7.68 -10.97 -10.43
N ASP A 69 -8.21 -12.16 -10.73
CA ASP A 69 -8.59 -13.14 -9.72
C ASP A 69 -7.38 -13.67 -8.93
N GLU A 70 -6.24 -13.91 -9.59
CA GLU A 70 -4.97 -14.29 -8.96
C GLU A 70 -4.46 -13.18 -8.01
N GLN A 71 -4.45 -11.92 -8.46
CA GLN A 71 -4.06 -10.78 -7.61
C GLN A 71 -4.98 -10.65 -6.39
N MET A 72 -6.28 -10.81 -6.57
CA MET A 72 -7.26 -10.73 -5.48
C MET A 72 -6.96 -11.77 -4.39
N GLN A 73 -6.61 -13.00 -4.76
CA GLN A 73 -6.23 -14.05 -3.81
C GLN A 73 -4.91 -13.71 -3.08
N VAL A 74 -3.90 -13.26 -3.82
CA VAL A 74 -2.60 -12.86 -3.27
C VAL A 74 -2.78 -11.78 -2.20
N TRP A 75 -3.55 -10.75 -2.49
CA TRP A 75 -3.71 -9.61 -1.60
C TRP A 75 -4.64 -9.91 -0.43
N ARG A 76 -5.75 -10.64 -0.65
CA ARG A 76 -6.69 -11.02 0.41
C ARG A 76 -6.01 -11.74 1.58
N GLY A 77 -5.07 -12.64 1.30
CA GLY A 77 -4.30 -13.33 2.35
C GLY A 77 -3.34 -12.44 3.14
N ARG A 78 -3.03 -11.24 2.64
CA ARG A 78 -2.00 -10.34 3.20
C ARG A 78 -2.56 -9.13 3.94
N VAL A 79 -3.85 -8.82 3.77
CA VAL A 79 -4.49 -7.62 4.35
C VAL A 79 -4.46 -7.58 5.88
N LYS A 80 -4.50 -8.73 6.57
CA LYS A 80 -4.39 -8.83 8.05
C LYS A 80 -5.25 -7.80 8.83
N GLY A 81 -6.46 -7.50 8.36
CA GLY A 81 -7.39 -6.57 9.01
C GLY A 81 -7.31 -5.11 8.55
N ALA A 82 -6.34 -4.73 7.70
CA ALA A 82 -6.17 -3.36 7.21
C ALA A 82 -7.01 -3.02 5.95
N ALA A 83 -8.07 -3.79 5.67
CA ALA A 83 -8.88 -3.64 4.45
C ALA A 83 -9.53 -2.25 4.36
N SER A 84 -10.04 -1.75 5.48
CA SER A 84 -10.67 -0.43 5.56
C SER A 84 -9.68 0.71 5.33
N VAL A 85 -8.44 0.57 5.80
CA VAL A 85 -7.36 1.55 5.59
C VAL A 85 -7.04 1.67 4.11
N GLY A 86 -6.82 0.54 3.45
CA GLY A 86 -6.55 0.48 2.01
C GLY A 86 -7.70 1.03 1.16
N ARG A 87 -8.94 0.64 1.47
CA ARG A 87 -10.13 1.17 0.79
C ARG A 87 -10.28 2.68 0.95
N ALA A 88 -10.06 3.20 2.17
CA ALA A 88 -10.11 4.63 2.42
C ALA A 88 -9.01 5.39 1.66
N ALA A 89 -7.82 4.81 1.56
CA ALA A 89 -6.74 5.40 0.78
C ALA A 89 -7.05 5.42 -0.72
N LEU A 90 -7.52 4.32 -1.31
CA LEU A 90 -7.93 4.29 -2.72
C LEU A 90 -9.03 5.34 -3.00
N ALA A 91 -10.03 5.44 -2.12
CA ALA A 91 -11.09 6.44 -2.28
C ALA A 91 -10.56 7.88 -2.24
N ARG A 92 -9.56 8.17 -1.40
CA ARG A 92 -8.89 9.48 -1.37
C ARG A 92 -8.12 9.75 -2.66
N ASP A 93 -7.37 8.78 -3.14
CA ASP A 93 -6.54 8.93 -4.34
C ASP A 93 -7.41 9.10 -5.59
N ALA A 94 -8.48 8.31 -5.72
CA ALA A 94 -9.42 8.41 -6.83
C ALA A 94 -10.24 9.71 -6.82
N ALA A 95 -10.46 10.30 -5.64
CA ALA A 95 -11.18 11.57 -5.50
C ALA A 95 -10.27 12.82 -5.55
N ALA A 96 -8.96 12.65 -5.72
CA ALA A 96 -8.04 13.77 -5.74
C ALA A 96 -8.28 14.68 -6.97
N PRO A 97 -8.16 16.02 -6.84
CA PRO A 97 -8.39 16.94 -7.95
C PRO A 97 -7.50 16.64 -9.16
N GLY A 98 -8.13 16.48 -10.33
CA GLY A 98 -7.44 16.19 -11.59
C GLY A 98 -7.12 14.71 -11.85
N VAL A 99 -7.50 13.81 -10.94
CA VAL A 99 -7.33 12.36 -11.15
C VAL A 99 -8.47 11.79 -12.00
N ASN A 100 -8.11 11.00 -13.00
CA ASN A 100 -9.04 10.13 -13.71
C ASN A 100 -8.99 8.74 -13.07
N GLU A 101 -10.10 8.29 -12.48
CA GLU A 101 -10.17 7.02 -11.75
C GLU A 101 -9.73 5.82 -12.61
N GLY A 102 -10.17 5.75 -13.87
CA GLY A 102 -9.79 4.65 -14.76
C GLY A 102 -8.30 4.62 -15.08
N ALA A 103 -7.70 5.78 -15.33
CA ALA A 103 -6.26 5.90 -15.57
C ALA A 103 -5.45 5.55 -14.31
N HIS A 104 -5.92 5.99 -13.13
CA HIS A 104 -5.32 5.66 -11.84
C HIS A 104 -5.35 4.15 -11.58
N LEU A 105 -6.52 3.52 -11.74
CA LEU A 105 -6.69 2.08 -11.53
C LEU A 105 -5.85 1.25 -12.52
N HIS A 106 -5.72 1.70 -13.78
CA HIS A 106 -4.88 1.04 -14.77
C HIS A 106 -3.40 1.00 -14.36
N LEU A 107 -2.88 2.07 -13.77
CA LEU A 107 -1.52 2.09 -13.23
C LEU A 107 -1.43 1.29 -11.92
N ALA A 108 -2.39 1.48 -11.02
CA ALA A 108 -2.38 0.86 -9.71
C ALA A 108 -2.45 -0.67 -9.75
N ILE A 109 -3.22 -1.24 -10.68
CA ILE A 109 -3.27 -2.70 -10.82
C ILE A 109 -1.92 -3.29 -11.30
N GLN A 110 -1.18 -2.55 -12.12
CA GLN A 110 0.15 -2.94 -12.59
C GLN A 110 1.19 -2.81 -11.48
N ASP A 111 1.18 -1.68 -10.77
CA ASP A 111 2.06 -1.45 -9.63
C ASP A 111 1.87 -2.52 -8.55
N CYS A 112 0.61 -2.84 -8.22
CA CYS A 112 0.28 -3.93 -7.31
C CYS A 112 0.77 -5.28 -7.86
N GLY A 113 0.54 -5.60 -9.12
CA GLY A 113 1.05 -6.85 -9.72
C GLY A 113 2.59 -6.97 -9.62
N LEU A 114 3.31 -5.90 -9.97
CA LEU A 114 4.76 -5.84 -9.88
C LEU A 114 5.26 -5.92 -8.43
N ARG A 115 4.56 -5.28 -7.50
CA ARG A 115 4.89 -5.32 -6.07
C ARG A 115 4.72 -6.73 -5.50
N ALA A 116 3.59 -7.37 -5.81
CA ALA A 116 3.32 -8.75 -5.45
C ALA A 116 4.43 -9.69 -5.92
N LEU A 117 4.85 -9.53 -7.19
CA LEU A 117 5.91 -10.35 -7.78
C LEU A 117 7.28 -10.09 -7.15
N ARG A 118 7.72 -8.82 -7.10
CA ARG A 118 9.09 -8.45 -6.72
C ARG A 118 9.36 -8.51 -5.22
N PHE A 119 8.37 -8.19 -4.39
CA PHE A 119 8.57 -8.03 -2.95
C PHE A 119 7.86 -9.09 -2.11
N TYR A 120 6.81 -9.72 -2.66
CA TYR A 120 6.02 -10.73 -1.94
C TYR A 120 6.07 -12.13 -2.53
N GLY A 121 6.92 -12.35 -3.55
CA GLY A 121 7.16 -13.64 -4.17
C GLY A 121 5.92 -14.26 -4.85
N ALA A 122 4.93 -13.45 -5.19
CA ALA A 122 3.75 -13.93 -5.90
C ALA A 122 4.10 -14.38 -7.32
N ARG A 123 3.33 -15.35 -7.82
CA ARG A 123 3.38 -15.77 -9.23
C ARG A 123 1.99 -15.66 -9.82
N PHE A 124 1.94 -15.28 -11.08
CA PHE A 124 0.73 -15.09 -11.86
C PHE A 124 0.77 -16.03 -13.07
N PRO A 125 0.30 -17.29 -12.93
CA PRO A 125 0.28 -18.26 -14.03
C PRO A 125 -0.34 -17.73 -15.32
N SER A 126 -1.40 -16.93 -15.19
CA SER A 126 -2.09 -16.25 -16.30
C SER A 126 -1.20 -15.35 -17.19
N MET A 127 -0.04 -14.92 -16.67
CA MET A 127 0.87 -13.96 -17.31
C MET A 127 2.25 -14.55 -17.66
N GLN A 128 2.44 -15.87 -17.57
CA GLN A 128 3.73 -16.55 -17.76
C GLN A 128 3.91 -17.22 -19.14
N GLU A 129 3.12 -16.83 -20.13
CA GLU A 129 3.19 -17.40 -21.50
C GLU A 129 4.25 -16.73 -22.38
#